data_AF-A0A0G2AU93-F1
#
_entry.id   AF-A0A0G2AU93-F1
#
_cell.length_a   1.000
_cell.length_b   1.000
_cell.length_c   1.000
_cell.angle_alpha   90.00
_cell.angle_beta   90.00
_cell.angle_gamma   90.00
#
_symmetry.space_group_name_H-M   'P 1'
#
loop_
_entity.id
_entity.type
_entity.pdbx_description
1 polymer ?
#
loop_
_entity_poly.entity_id
_entity_poly.type
_entity_poly.pdbx_seq_one_letter_code
_entity_poly.pdbx_strand_id
1 'polypeptide(L)'
;MQEALRRIPSKTSSYVIDSVRTPGEVNALHAANEALLIGVDADPAVRFARAKAREASTGRDENALSFDEFVAREALENTDNPHGQQLRTTLGMADLIIINNGTQSELRARLERLFAFMPSTDARKLEWGEYFISIAKLVSKRGSCIKRQVGAVIVKERHLLSAGYNGTPRGAPNCDVGGCARCNDHSIPSGTRLEECTCVHAEVNAIAQAARNGVSIRDADIYVTNFPCLSCAKLLANVPIKRVFYSDRYAHTDDAVLSLFRTVGVETEFQPSRW
;
A
#
# COMPACT_ATOMS: atom_id res chain seq x y z
N MET A 1 19.15 11.66 22.85
CA MET A 1 18.03 11.37 21.92
C MET A 1 17.78 12.49 20.91
N GLN A 2 17.44 13.72 21.31
CA GLN A 2 17.11 14.81 20.36
C GLN A 2 18.19 15.08 19.29
N GLU A 3 19.46 15.04 19.65
CA GLU A 3 20.59 15.19 18.70
C GLU A 3 20.70 14.00 17.72
N ALA A 4 20.36 12.78 18.15
CA ALA A 4 20.32 11.61 17.27
C ALA A 4 19.15 11.70 16.28
N LEU A 5 17.98 12.18 16.73
CA LEU A 5 16.82 12.39 15.87
C LEU A 5 17.06 13.45 14.78
N ARG A 6 17.91 14.46 15.04
CA ARG A 6 18.32 15.46 14.04
C ARG A 6 19.20 14.88 12.92
N ARG A 7 19.81 13.72 13.13
CA ARG A 7 20.67 13.04 12.15
C ARG A 7 19.92 12.06 11.26
N ILE A 8 18.61 11.90 11.44
CA ILE A 8 17.79 11.04 10.60
C ILE A 8 17.68 11.67 9.20
N PRO A 9 18.22 11.01 8.15
CA PRO A 9 18.51 11.67 6.88
C PRO A 9 17.29 11.98 6.01
N SER A 10 16.11 11.41 6.28
CA SER A 10 14.89 11.65 5.50
C SER A 10 13.61 11.53 6.33
N LYS A 11 12.62 12.39 6.06
CA LYS A 11 11.25 12.28 6.59
C LYS A 11 10.36 11.29 5.81
N THR A 12 10.88 10.65 4.77
CA THR A 12 10.11 9.78 3.86
C THR A 12 10.36 8.28 4.07
N SER A 13 11.13 7.91 5.08
CA SER A 13 11.48 6.50 5.38
C SER A 13 11.07 6.14 6.80
N SER A 14 10.70 4.88 7.01
CA SER A 14 10.49 4.33 8.35
C SER A 14 11.83 3.91 8.97
N TYR A 15 12.02 4.23 10.24
CA TYR A 15 13.22 3.88 11.01
C TYR A 15 12.83 3.03 12.22
N VAL A 16 13.66 2.04 12.55
CA VAL A 16 13.54 1.28 13.80
C VAL A 16 14.60 1.82 14.75
N ILE A 17 14.16 2.28 15.91
CA ILE A 17 15.02 2.67 17.02
C ILE A 17 14.85 1.61 18.10
N ASP A 18 15.93 0.93 18.45
CA ASP A 18 15.95 -0.08 19.50
C ASP A 18 16.60 0.47 20.78
N SER A 19 16.61 -0.34 21.84
CA SER A 19 17.31 -0.01 23.09
C SER A 19 16.87 1.30 23.77
N VAL A 20 15.59 1.65 23.68
CA VAL A 20 14.98 2.75 24.46
C VAL A 20 14.86 2.32 25.93
N ARG A 21 15.49 3.05 26.85
CA ARG A 21 15.71 2.60 28.24
C ARG A 21 15.31 3.60 29.31
N THR A 22 14.95 4.82 28.91
CA THR A 22 14.58 5.90 29.82
C THR A 22 13.27 6.60 29.41
N PRO A 23 12.46 7.08 30.37
CA PRO A 23 11.29 7.91 30.09
C PRO A 23 11.61 9.16 29.27
N GLY A 24 12.79 9.76 29.49
CA GLY A 24 13.25 10.92 28.72
C GLY A 24 13.45 10.63 27.23
N GLU A 25 13.89 9.42 26.87
CA GLU A 25 13.99 9.00 25.47
C GLU A 25 12.61 8.82 24.85
N VAL A 26 11.66 8.20 25.57
CA VAL A 26 10.27 8.04 25.11
C VAL A 26 9.63 9.40 24.87
N ASN A 27 9.73 10.31 25.83
CA ASN A 27 9.17 11.66 25.70
C ASN A 27 9.79 12.42 24.52
N ALA A 28 11.10 12.25 24.26
CA ALA A 28 11.74 12.85 23.10
C ALA A 28 11.27 12.24 21.78
N LEU A 29 10.98 10.94 21.74
CA LEU A 29 10.45 10.25 20.56
C LEU A 29 9.00 10.68 20.26
N HIS A 30 8.13 10.72 21.26
CA HIS A 30 6.74 11.18 21.13
C HIS A 30 6.65 12.66 20.74
N ALA A 31 7.57 13.51 21.24
CA ALA A 31 7.58 14.93 20.89
C ALA A 31 8.09 15.20 19.46
N ALA A 32 8.89 14.31 18.87
CA ALA A 32 9.52 14.51 17.58
C ALA A 32 8.74 13.90 16.39
N ASN A 33 7.82 12.95 16.63
CA ASN A 33 7.09 12.26 15.57
C ASN A 33 5.83 11.52 16.06
N GLU A 34 4.95 11.09 15.15
CA GLU A 34 3.97 10.01 15.38
C GLU A 34 4.69 8.64 15.38
N ALA A 35 5.58 8.42 16.36
CA ALA A 35 6.28 7.16 16.52
C ALA A 35 5.39 6.16 17.26
N LEU A 36 5.30 4.92 16.76
CA LEU A 36 4.73 3.82 17.54
C LEU A 36 5.84 3.19 18.40
N LEU A 37 5.71 3.30 19.70
CA LEU A 37 6.58 2.64 20.67
C LEU A 37 6.05 1.25 21.00
N ILE A 38 6.79 0.22 20.57
CA ILE A 38 6.49 -1.18 20.88
C ILE A 38 7.41 -1.65 21.99
N GLY A 39 6.83 -1.91 23.16
CA GLY A 39 7.48 -2.60 24.27
C GLY A 39 7.49 -4.10 24.03
N VAL A 40 8.65 -4.74 24.08
CA VAL A 40 8.74 -6.20 23.99
C VAL A 40 9.26 -6.72 25.33
N ASP A 41 8.46 -7.54 25.99
CA ASP A 41 8.83 -8.18 27.25
C ASP A 41 8.63 -9.70 27.18
N ALA A 42 9.09 -10.45 28.18
CA ALA A 42 8.89 -11.88 28.31
C ALA A 42 8.97 -12.28 29.78
N ASP A 43 8.46 -13.45 30.15
CA ASP A 43 8.55 -13.95 31.51
C ASP A 43 10.02 -14.01 31.99
N PRO A 44 10.31 -13.66 33.25
CA PRO A 44 11.69 -13.63 33.77
C PRO A 44 12.46 -14.93 33.53
N ALA A 45 11.81 -16.09 33.65
CA ALA A 45 12.41 -17.40 33.37
C ALA A 45 12.85 -17.55 31.90
N VAL A 46 12.03 -17.04 30.96
CA VAL A 46 12.34 -17.06 29.53
C VAL A 46 13.48 -16.08 29.22
N ARG A 47 13.49 -14.88 29.83
CA ARG A 47 14.59 -13.91 29.69
C ARG A 47 15.91 -14.48 30.22
N PHE A 48 15.88 -15.13 31.38
CA PHE A 48 17.05 -15.79 31.97
C PHE A 48 17.61 -16.91 31.09
N ALA A 49 16.75 -17.80 30.57
CA ALA A 49 17.17 -18.87 29.66
C ALA A 49 17.84 -18.31 28.40
N ARG A 50 17.28 -17.23 27.83
CA ARG A 50 17.87 -16.52 26.68
C ARG A 50 19.20 -15.84 27.02
N ALA A 51 19.34 -15.26 28.23
CA ALA A 51 20.60 -14.66 28.68
C ALA A 51 21.71 -15.71 28.80
N LYS A 52 21.42 -16.85 29.44
CA LYS A 52 22.35 -17.99 29.53
C LYS A 52 22.78 -18.52 28.16
N ALA A 53 21.83 -18.68 27.24
CA ALA A 53 22.13 -19.12 25.88
C ALA A 53 23.07 -18.14 25.13
N ARG A 54 22.90 -16.82 25.34
CA ARG A 54 23.81 -15.81 24.78
C ARG A 54 25.20 -15.89 25.41
N GLU A 55 25.29 -16.00 26.73
CA GLU A 55 26.58 -16.10 27.43
C GLU A 55 27.38 -17.34 26.98
N ALA A 56 26.71 -18.49 26.89
CA ALA A 56 27.29 -19.73 26.39
C ALA A 56 27.83 -19.59 24.95
N SER A 57 27.13 -18.84 24.09
CA SER A 57 27.60 -18.57 22.71
C SER A 57 28.81 -17.64 22.63
N THR A 58 29.11 -16.87 23.69
CA THR A 58 30.24 -15.93 23.77
C THR A 58 31.48 -16.50 24.48
N GLY A 59 31.45 -17.76 24.91
CA GLY A 59 32.58 -18.45 25.55
C GLY A 59 32.92 -17.96 26.97
N ARG A 60 32.02 -17.24 27.63
CA ARG A 60 32.16 -16.80 29.04
C ARG A 60 31.37 -17.76 29.93
N ASP A 61 31.99 -18.87 30.33
CA ASP A 61 31.31 -19.91 31.12
C ASP A 61 31.66 -19.87 32.62
N GLU A 62 32.51 -18.93 33.04
CA GLU A 62 33.11 -18.97 34.39
C GLU A 62 32.28 -18.29 35.50
N ASN A 63 31.15 -17.64 35.18
CA ASN A 63 30.26 -17.01 36.18
C ASN A 63 28.79 -17.04 35.72
N ALA A 64 28.22 -18.23 35.53
CA ALA A 64 26.81 -18.38 35.19
C ALA A 64 25.92 -17.89 36.35
N LEU A 65 25.32 -16.70 36.20
CA LEU A 65 24.41 -16.10 37.18
C LEU A 65 23.28 -17.08 37.52
N SER A 66 22.91 -17.15 38.80
CA SER A 66 21.69 -17.83 39.24
C SER A 66 20.44 -17.05 38.79
N PHE A 67 19.29 -17.70 38.84
CA PHE A 67 18.02 -17.06 38.47
C PHE A 67 17.70 -15.88 39.41
N ASP A 68 17.96 -16.04 40.71
CA ASP A 68 17.69 -15.01 41.71
C ASP A 68 18.63 -13.79 41.53
N GLU A 69 19.90 -14.03 41.22
CA GLU A 69 20.86 -12.95 40.90
C GLU A 69 20.48 -12.22 39.61
N PHE A 70 19.98 -12.94 38.60
CA PHE A 70 19.49 -12.34 37.37
C PHE A 70 18.29 -11.42 37.63
N VAL A 71 17.30 -11.88 38.40
CA VAL A 71 16.13 -11.08 38.77
C VAL A 71 16.54 -9.88 39.62
N ALA A 72 17.47 -10.04 40.57
CA ALA A 72 18.00 -8.95 41.37
C ALA A 72 18.71 -7.90 40.50
N ARG A 73 19.47 -8.33 39.48
CA ARG A 73 20.16 -7.44 38.55
C ARG A 73 19.19 -6.67 37.66
N GLU A 74 18.16 -7.33 37.12
CA GLU A 74 17.08 -6.65 36.38
C GLU A 74 16.29 -5.65 37.25
N ALA A 75 16.17 -5.91 38.55
CA ALA A 75 15.56 -4.96 39.49
C ALA A 75 16.43 -3.71 39.67
N LEU A 76 17.76 -3.85 39.72
CA LEU A 76 18.70 -2.72 39.80
C LEU A 76 18.69 -1.84 38.53
N GLU A 77 18.26 -2.38 37.39
CA GLU A 77 18.05 -1.62 36.16
C GLU A 77 16.79 -0.74 36.17
N ASN A 78 16.04 -0.73 37.28
CA ASN A 78 14.92 0.15 37.54
C ASN A 78 15.25 1.10 38.69
N THR A 79 16.06 2.12 38.37
CA THR A 79 16.50 3.10 39.36
C THR A 79 15.49 4.23 39.53
N ASP A 80 15.39 4.80 40.73
CA ASP A 80 14.61 6.04 40.96
C ASP A 80 15.33 7.31 40.46
N ASN A 81 16.56 7.16 39.95
CA ASN A 81 17.33 8.26 39.38
C ASN A 81 16.74 8.67 38.01
N PRO A 82 16.33 9.95 37.82
CA PRO A 82 15.80 10.43 36.55
C PRO A 82 16.74 10.26 35.35
N HIS A 83 18.05 10.19 35.59
CA HIS A 83 19.08 9.99 34.57
C HIS A 83 19.57 8.53 34.48
N GLY A 84 19.08 7.66 35.36
CA GLY A 84 19.38 6.23 35.34
C GLY A 84 18.42 5.43 34.46
N GLN A 85 18.76 4.17 34.23
CA GLN A 85 17.92 3.23 33.52
C GLN A 85 16.64 2.97 34.32
N GLN A 86 15.50 2.95 33.62
CA GLN A 86 14.16 2.90 34.18
C GLN A 86 13.26 2.02 33.29
N LEU A 87 13.63 0.76 33.13
CA LEU A 87 13.02 -0.13 32.11
C LEU A 87 11.51 -0.34 32.29
N ARG A 88 11.02 -0.54 33.51
CA ARG A 88 9.60 -0.77 33.81
C ARG A 88 8.76 0.46 33.52
N THR A 89 9.21 1.62 33.97
CA THR A 89 8.56 2.90 33.68
C THR A 89 8.56 3.16 32.18
N THR A 90 9.70 2.93 31.51
CA THR A 90 9.84 3.08 30.05
C THR A 90 8.91 2.12 29.29
N LEU A 91 8.84 0.86 29.70
CA LEU A 91 7.95 -0.15 29.11
C LEU A 91 6.48 0.20 29.31
N GLY A 92 6.12 0.74 30.47
CA GLY A 92 4.77 1.22 30.77
C GLY A 92 4.33 2.44 29.95
N MET A 93 5.27 3.13 29.31
CA MET A 93 4.98 4.22 28.37
C MET A 93 4.85 3.76 26.92
N ALA A 94 5.02 2.46 26.63
CA ALA A 94 4.85 1.91 25.29
C ALA A 94 3.38 1.94 24.85
N ASP A 95 3.14 2.26 23.58
CA ASP A 95 1.80 2.25 22.98
C ASP A 95 1.24 0.83 22.85
N LEU A 96 2.13 -0.14 22.65
CA LEU A 96 1.81 -1.55 22.61
C LEU A 96 2.87 -2.36 23.35
N ILE A 97 2.43 -3.28 24.20
CA ILE A 97 3.30 -4.26 24.84
C ILE A 97 3.07 -5.64 24.25
N ILE A 98 4.15 -6.29 23.80
CA ILE A 98 4.15 -7.66 23.29
C ILE A 98 4.89 -8.55 24.28
N ILE A 99 4.18 -9.51 24.85
CA ILE A 99 4.78 -10.57 25.66
C ILE A 99 5.27 -11.70 24.74
N ASN A 100 6.58 -11.81 24.61
CA ASN A 100 7.31 -12.76 23.78
C ASN A 100 7.89 -13.90 24.61
N ASN A 101 7.01 -14.80 25.09
CA ASN A 101 7.41 -16.04 25.76
C ASN A 101 7.80 -17.15 24.76
N GLY A 102 7.54 -16.93 23.46
CA GLY A 102 7.74 -17.90 22.38
C GLY A 102 9.09 -17.80 21.67
N THR A 103 9.13 -18.23 20.42
CA THR A 103 10.34 -18.15 19.58
C THR A 103 10.46 -16.81 18.86
N GLN A 104 11.66 -16.49 18.35
CA GLN A 104 11.86 -15.28 17.53
C GLN A 104 10.98 -15.28 16.26
N SER A 105 10.74 -16.45 15.67
CA SER A 105 9.87 -16.61 14.50
C SER A 105 8.41 -16.25 14.83
N GLU A 106 7.92 -16.63 16.01
CA GLU A 106 6.58 -16.28 16.46
C GLU A 106 6.43 -14.79 16.76
N LEU A 107 7.43 -14.18 17.39
CA LEU A 107 7.47 -12.72 17.58
C LEU A 107 7.44 -12.00 16.23
N ARG A 108 8.25 -12.45 15.27
CA ARG A 108 8.29 -11.88 13.92
C ARG A 108 6.92 -11.96 13.25
N ALA A 109 6.26 -13.13 13.28
CA ALA A 109 4.94 -13.29 12.69
C ALA A 109 3.88 -12.38 13.35
N ARG A 110 3.98 -12.13 14.66
CA ARG A 110 3.11 -11.18 15.37
C ARG A 110 3.36 -9.73 14.94
N LEU A 111 4.63 -9.33 14.83
CA LEU A 111 5.01 -7.99 14.37
C LEU A 111 4.60 -7.76 12.91
N GLU A 112 4.77 -8.74 12.03
CA GLU A 112 4.34 -8.65 10.63
C GLU A 112 2.82 -8.43 10.52
N ARG A 113 2.02 -9.13 11.34
CA ARG A 113 0.57 -8.88 11.41
C ARG A 113 0.27 -7.47 11.92
N LEU A 114 0.96 -7.02 12.96
CA LEU A 114 0.77 -5.67 13.51
C LEU A 114 1.04 -4.60 12.44
N PHE A 115 2.19 -4.71 11.76
CA PHE A 115 2.58 -3.77 10.71
C PHE A 115 1.67 -3.84 9.48
N ALA A 116 1.01 -4.97 9.22
CA ALA A 116 0.01 -5.07 8.16
C ALA A 116 -1.28 -4.28 8.46
N PHE A 117 -1.61 -4.04 9.72
CA PHE A 117 -2.81 -3.30 10.14
C PHE A 117 -2.54 -1.87 10.59
N MET A 118 -1.28 -1.52 10.86
CA MET A 118 -0.92 -0.14 11.11
C MET A 118 -1.07 0.68 9.84
N PRO A 119 -1.79 1.81 9.89
CA PRO A 119 -1.75 2.76 8.79
C PRO A 119 -0.29 3.13 8.56
N SER A 120 0.19 2.97 7.33
CA SER A 120 1.57 3.32 7.01
C SER A 120 1.82 4.76 7.46
N THR A 121 2.86 4.99 8.25
CA THR A 121 3.35 6.34 8.59
C THR A 121 3.79 7.14 7.36
N ASP A 122 3.67 6.58 6.16
CA ASP A 122 3.53 7.32 4.92
C ASP A 122 2.17 8.05 4.87
N ALA A 123 1.91 8.92 5.86
CA ALA A 123 0.84 9.91 5.85
C ALA A 123 1.16 11.05 4.86
N ARG A 124 1.98 10.77 3.85
CA ARG A 124 2.10 11.65 2.70
C ARG A 124 0.77 11.62 1.97
N LYS A 125 0.12 12.79 1.91
CA LYS A 125 -1.06 12.97 1.07
C LYS A 125 -0.73 12.48 -0.33
N LEU A 126 -1.61 11.65 -0.89
CA LEU A 126 -1.47 11.19 -2.27
C LEU A 126 -1.44 12.40 -3.19
N GLU A 127 -0.50 12.40 -4.15
CA GLU A 127 -0.59 13.36 -5.25
C GLU A 127 -1.86 13.06 -6.06
N TRP A 128 -2.37 14.06 -6.76
CA TRP A 128 -3.61 13.92 -7.55
C TRP A 128 -3.56 12.73 -8.51
N GLY A 129 -2.43 12.52 -9.18
CA GLY A 129 -2.26 11.38 -10.08
C GLY A 129 -2.37 10.03 -9.36
N GLU A 130 -1.70 9.89 -8.22
CA GLU A 130 -1.77 8.69 -7.39
C GLU A 130 -3.18 8.46 -6.83
N TYR A 131 -3.86 9.54 -6.40
CA TYR A 131 -5.21 9.48 -5.89
C TYR A 131 -6.18 8.95 -6.95
N PHE A 132 -6.20 9.54 -8.15
CA PHE A 132 -7.15 9.16 -9.19
C PHE A 132 -6.84 7.80 -9.82
N ILE A 133 -5.56 7.43 -9.99
CA ILE A 133 -5.23 6.08 -10.46
C ILE A 133 -5.60 5.02 -9.41
N SER A 134 -5.48 5.34 -8.12
CA SER A 134 -5.91 4.45 -7.02
C SER A 134 -7.44 4.28 -7.04
N ILE A 135 -8.20 5.34 -7.31
CA ILE A 135 -9.65 5.23 -7.51
C ILE A 135 -9.96 4.37 -8.74
N ALA A 136 -9.27 4.56 -9.87
CA ALA A 136 -9.46 3.72 -11.06
C ALA A 136 -9.22 2.23 -10.75
N LYS A 137 -8.19 1.92 -9.94
CA LYS A 137 -7.96 0.55 -9.46
C LYS A 137 -9.04 0.03 -8.52
N LEU A 138 -9.57 0.87 -7.63
CA LEU A 138 -10.71 0.47 -6.79
C LEU A 138 -11.96 0.21 -7.65
N VAL A 139 -12.23 1.06 -8.63
CA VAL A 139 -13.33 0.90 -9.59
C VAL A 139 -13.16 -0.39 -10.39
N SER A 140 -11.94 -0.76 -10.79
CA SER A 140 -11.68 -1.99 -11.54
C SER A 140 -12.10 -3.25 -10.78
N LYS A 141 -12.10 -3.23 -9.44
CA LYS A 141 -12.55 -4.37 -8.62
C LYS A 141 -14.04 -4.68 -8.76
N ARG A 142 -14.83 -3.79 -9.36
CA ARG A 142 -16.24 -4.05 -9.72
C ARG A 142 -16.41 -4.70 -11.09
N GLY A 143 -15.34 -4.83 -11.88
CA GLY A 143 -15.37 -5.43 -13.20
C GLY A 143 -15.84 -6.88 -13.16
N SER A 144 -16.68 -7.25 -14.12
CA SER A 144 -17.18 -8.63 -14.22
C SER A 144 -16.45 -9.43 -15.30
N CYS A 145 -15.48 -8.83 -16.00
CA CYS A 145 -14.73 -9.50 -17.06
C CYS A 145 -13.71 -10.50 -16.48
N ILE A 146 -13.84 -11.77 -16.85
CA ILE A 146 -12.97 -12.82 -16.30
C ILE A 146 -11.55 -12.84 -16.89
N LYS A 147 -11.31 -12.19 -18.04
CA LYS A 147 -9.98 -12.14 -18.67
C LYS A 147 -9.06 -11.08 -18.07
N ARG A 148 -9.60 -9.94 -17.64
CA ARG A 148 -8.85 -8.83 -17.04
C ARG A 148 -9.82 -7.85 -16.36
N GLN A 149 -9.38 -7.27 -15.26
CA GLN A 149 -10.11 -6.28 -14.48
C GLN A 149 -9.54 -4.89 -14.77
N VAL A 150 -10.30 -4.06 -15.48
CA VAL A 150 -9.89 -2.71 -15.92
C VAL A 150 -10.84 -1.69 -15.33
N GLY A 151 -10.30 -0.58 -14.83
CA GLY A 151 -11.07 0.55 -14.32
C GLY A 151 -10.60 1.85 -14.94
N ALA A 152 -11.52 2.80 -15.06
CA ALA A 152 -11.27 4.12 -15.58
C ALA A 152 -12.07 5.17 -14.80
N VAL A 153 -11.51 6.35 -14.59
CA VAL A 153 -12.20 7.52 -14.05
C VAL A 153 -11.89 8.76 -14.88
N ILE A 154 -12.90 9.57 -15.15
CA ILE A 154 -12.76 10.86 -15.83
C ILE A 154 -12.79 11.97 -14.79
N VAL A 155 -11.83 12.87 -14.87
CA VAL A 155 -11.58 13.91 -13.87
C VAL A 155 -11.41 15.26 -14.56
N LYS A 156 -12.04 16.31 -14.02
CA LYS A 156 -11.82 17.69 -14.46
C LYS A 156 -11.64 18.58 -13.26
N GLU A 157 -10.61 19.43 -13.27
CA GLU A 157 -10.33 20.36 -12.17
C GLU A 157 -10.32 19.66 -10.79
N ARG A 158 -9.73 18.44 -10.74
CA ARG A 158 -9.67 17.57 -9.54
C ARG A 158 -11.01 17.06 -9.02
N HIS A 159 -12.09 17.18 -9.81
CA HIS A 159 -13.38 16.58 -9.53
C HIS A 159 -13.54 15.31 -10.36
N LEU A 160 -13.87 14.20 -9.72
CA LEU A 160 -14.25 12.97 -10.40
C LEU A 160 -15.65 13.17 -11.02
N LEU A 161 -15.73 13.09 -12.35
CA LEU A 161 -16.94 13.31 -13.11
C LEU A 161 -17.70 12.01 -13.39
N SER A 162 -16.96 10.96 -13.76
CA SER A 162 -17.52 9.65 -14.04
C SER A 162 -16.50 8.54 -13.83
N ALA A 163 -17.00 7.31 -13.73
CA ALA A 163 -16.21 6.11 -13.55
C ALA A 163 -16.77 4.97 -14.41
N GLY A 164 -15.89 4.06 -14.82
CA GLY A 164 -16.24 2.87 -15.58
C GLY A 164 -15.32 1.71 -15.25
N TYR A 165 -15.85 0.51 -15.33
CA TYR A 165 -15.09 -0.74 -15.29
C TYR A 165 -15.51 -1.61 -16.46
N ASN A 166 -14.70 -2.59 -16.83
CA ASN A 166 -15.04 -3.46 -17.95
C ASN A 166 -16.01 -4.59 -17.55
N GLY A 167 -16.98 -4.86 -18.42
CA GLY A 167 -18.05 -5.83 -18.18
C GLY A 167 -19.04 -5.88 -19.33
N THR A 168 -19.98 -6.83 -19.32
CA THR A 168 -21.04 -6.89 -20.34
C THR A 168 -21.99 -5.71 -20.22
N PRO A 169 -22.76 -5.39 -21.29
CA PRO A 169 -23.66 -4.24 -21.27
C PRO A 169 -24.71 -4.34 -20.16
N ARG A 170 -25.18 -3.18 -19.68
CA ARG A 170 -26.19 -3.11 -18.63
C ARG A 170 -27.44 -3.93 -19.02
N GLY A 171 -27.85 -4.83 -18.14
CA GLY A 171 -29.02 -5.69 -18.33
C GLY A 171 -28.72 -7.04 -19.00
N ALA A 172 -27.52 -7.22 -19.55
CA ALA A 172 -27.05 -8.53 -19.98
C ALA A 172 -26.49 -9.33 -18.77
N PRO A 173 -26.45 -10.67 -18.83
CA PRO A 173 -25.69 -11.46 -17.88
C PRO A 173 -24.24 -11.01 -17.81
N ASN A 174 -23.66 -11.00 -16.62
CA ASN A 174 -22.26 -10.62 -16.44
C ASN A 174 -21.33 -11.68 -17.04
N CYS A 175 -20.11 -11.26 -17.41
CA CYS A 175 -19.13 -12.14 -18.03
C CYS A 175 -18.68 -13.31 -17.11
N ASP A 176 -18.66 -13.09 -15.79
CA ASP A 176 -18.38 -14.10 -14.74
C ASP A 176 -19.48 -15.16 -14.58
N VAL A 177 -20.67 -14.93 -15.14
CA VAL A 177 -21.76 -15.91 -15.22
C VAL A 177 -22.05 -16.33 -16.66
N GLY A 178 -21.07 -16.21 -17.56
CA GLY A 178 -21.19 -16.69 -18.94
C GLY A 178 -21.67 -15.65 -19.97
N GLY A 179 -21.85 -14.38 -19.59
CA GLY A 179 -22.42 -13.34 -20.45
C GLY A 179 -21.57 -12.90 -21.66
N CYS A 180 -20.35 -13.41 -21.80
CA CYS A 180 -19.49 -13.17 -22.96
C CYS A 180 -18.88 -14.50 -23.41
N ALA A 181 -19.35 -15.03 -24.55
CA ALA A 181 -18.92 -16.32 -25.07
C ALA A 181 -17.40 -16.34 -25.32
N ARG A 182 -16.86 -15.29 -25.94
CA ARG A 182 -15.42 -15.19 -26.21
C ARG A 182 -14.55 -15.12 -24.95
N CYS A 183 -15.04 -14.51 -23.87
CA CYS A 183 -14.30 -14.53 -22.59
C CYS A 183 -14.39 -15.89 -21.90
N ASN A 184 -15.52 -16.59 -22.02
CA ASN A 184 -15.73 -17.90 -21.40
C ASN A 184 -15.12 -19.05 -22.21
N ASP A 185 -14.69 -18.80 -23.44
CA ASP A 185 -13.78 -19.70 -24.14
C ASP A 185 -12.34 -19.56 -23.59
N HIS A 186 -11.91 -20.56 -22.84
CA HIS A 186 -10.57 -20.61 -22.23
C HIS A 186 -9.44 -20.82 -23.25
N SER A 187 -9.76 -21.27 -24.48
CA SER A 187 -8.77 -21.42 -25.56
C SER A 187 -8.36 -20.07 -26.17
N ILE A 188 -9.19 -19.03 -26.00
CA ILE A 188 -8.92 -17.68 -26.54
C ILE A 188 -8.11 -16.86 -25.53
N PRO A 189 -6.90 -16.40 -25.88
CA PRO A 189 -6.11 -15.53 -25.01
C PRO A 189 -6.77 -14.17 -24.71
N SER A 190 -6.32 -13.55 -23.61
CA SER A 190 -6.68 -12.16 -23.33
C SER A 190 -6.10 -11.23 -24.40
N GLY A 191 -6.87 -10.24 -24.86
CA GLY A 191 -6.39 -9.24 -25.82
C GLY A 191 -6.44 -9.61 -27.31
N THR A 192 -6.77 -10.86 -27.67
CA THR A 192 -7.02 -11.29 -29.07
C THR A 192 -8.51 -11.26 -29.42
N ARG A 193 -8.97 -11.44 -30.66
CA ARG A 193 -10.41 -11.57 -31.02
C ARG A 193 -11.36 -10.60 -30.29
N LEU A 194 -11.00 -9.31 -30.24
CA LEU A 194 -11.73 -8.27 -29.47
C LEU A 194 -13.08 -7.93 -30.09
N GLU A 195 -13.21 -8.12 -31.39
CA GLU A 195 -14.43 -7.98 -32.17
C GLU A 195 -15.54 -8.96 -31.77
N GLU A 196 -15.20 -10.09 -31.16
CA GLU A 196 -16.16 -11.08 -30.64
C GLU A 196 -16.48 -10.87 -29.15
N CYS A 197 -15.82 -9.91 -28.50
CA CYS A 197 -16.02 -9.63 -27.09
C CYS A 197 -17.29 -8.81 -26.86
N THR A 198 -18.22 -9.34 -26.08
CA THR A 198 -19.42 -8.59 -25.66
C THR A 198 -19.11 -7.59 -24.55
N CYS A 199 -17.98 -7.71 -23.86
CA CYS A 199 -17.61 -6.81 -22.77
C CYS A 199 -17.32 -5.40 -23.30
N VAL A 200 -17.97 -4.41 -22.71
CA VAL A 200 -17.65 -2.99 -22.87
C VAL A 200 -16.45 -2.65 -22.00
N HIS A 201 -15.49 -1.92 -22.56
CA HIS A 201 -14.26 -1.52 -21.88
C HIS A 201 -14.51 -0.41 -20.83
N ALA A 202 -13.60 -0.28 -19.88
CA ALA A 202 -13.74 0.66 -18.76
C ALA A 202 -13.81 2.12 -19.23
N GLU A 203 -12.97 2.49 -20.20
CA GLU A 203 -12.91 3.80 -20.82
C GLU A 203 -14.25 4.17 -21.48
N VAL A 204 -14.82 3.22 -22.22
CA VAL A 204 -16.11 3.39 -22.90
C VAL A 204 -17.24 3.52 -21.88
N ASN A 205 -17.23 2.72 -20.82
CA ASN A 205 -18.23 2.82 -19.76
C ASN A 205 -18.14 4.15 -18.99
N ALA A 206 -16.93 4.69 -18.76
CA ALA A 206 -16.76 6.00 -18.12
C ALA A 206 -17.31 7.14 -19.00
N ILE A 207 -17.07 7.10 -20.31
CA ILE A 207 -17.64 8.05 -21.28
C ILE A 207 -19.17 7.91 -21.33
N ALA A 208 -19.67 6.68 -21.44
CA ALA A 208 -21.10 6.40 -21.54
C ALA A 208 -21.87 6.84 -20.28
N GLN A 209 -21.28 6.68 -19.10
CA GLN A 209 -21.85 7.15 -17.85
C GLN A 209 -21.97 8.68 -17.84
N ALA A 210 -20.92 9.40 -18.25
CA ALA A 210 -20.94 10.85 -18.33
C ALA A 210 -22.01 11.34 -19.33
N ALA A 211 -22.06 10.74 -20.52
CA ALA A 211 -23.05 11.05 -21.55
C ALA A 211 -24.48 10.80 -21.06
N ARG A 212 -24.73 9.67 -20.41
CA ARG A 212 -26.04 9.31 -19.85
C ARG A 212 -26.54 10.33 -18.81
N ASN A 213 -25.62 10.89 -18.02
CA ASN A 213 -25.95 11.82 -16.95
C ASN A 213 -25.87 13.29 -17.38
N GLY A 214 -25.60 13.58 -18.66
CA GLY A 214 -25.45 14.95 -19.15
C GLY A 214 -24.22 15.67 -18.60
N VAL A 215 -23.18 14.94 -18.17
CA VAL A 215 -21.95 15.52 -17.62
C VAL A 215 -20.95 15.77 -18.74
N SER A 216 -20.57 17.03 -18.92
CA SER A 216 -19.54 17.40 -19.91
C SER A 216 -18.16 16.91 -19.47
N ILE A 217 -17.51 16.14 -20.34
CA ILE A 217 -16.14 15.64 -20.16
C ILE A 217 -15.12 16.35 -21.07
N ARG A 218 -15.54 17.44 -21.72
CA ARG A 218 -14.64 18.23 -22.58
C ARG A 218 -13.47 18.77 -21.77
N ASP A 219 -12.26 18.62 -22.30
CA ASP A 219 -10.99 19.05 -21.71
C ASP A 219 -10.69 18.37 -20.36
N ALA A 220 -11.37 17.25 -20.07
CA ALA A 220 -11.10 16.44 -18.88
C ALA A 220 -9.90 15.52 -19.09
N ASP A 221 -9.35 15.01 -18.00
CA ASP A 221 -8.36 13.95 -17.98
C ASP A 221 -9.03 12.60 -17.71
N ILE A 222 -8.46 11.50 -18.19
CA ILE A 222 -8.88 10.15 -17.83
C ILE A 222 -7.72 9.39 -17.18
N TYR A 223 -8.01 8.70 -16.07
CA TYR A 223 -7.10 7.77 -15.42
C TYR A 223 -7.61 6.36 -15.64
N VAL A 224 -6.81 5.49 -16.25
CA VAL A 224 -7.18 4.11 -16.59
C VAL A 224 -6.14 3.12 -16.08
N THR A 225 -6.56 1.98 -15.54
CA THR A 225 -5.60 1.00 -14.98
C THR A 225 -4.66 0.43 -16.03
N ASN A 226 -5.12 0.28 -17.28
CA ASN A 226 -4.36 -0.28 -18.39
C ASN A 226 -4.34 0.67 -19.57
N PHE A 227 -3.22 0.72 -20.29
CA PHE A 227 -3.10 1.53 -21.49
C PHE A 227 -4.23 1.22 -22.50
N PRO A 228 -4.93 2.24 -23.04
CA PRO A 228 -6.12 2.01 -23.85
C PRO A 228 -5.85 1.18 -25.10
N CYS A 229 -6.78 0.30 -25.45
CA CYS A 229 -6.74 -0.36 -26.75
C CYS A 229 -7.06 0.65 -27.89
N LEU A 230 -6.74 0.31 -29.13
CA LEU A 230 -6.96 1.20 -30.28
C LEU A 230 -8.42 1.67 -30.42
N SER A 231 -9.39 0.81 -30.12
CA SER A 231 -10.81 1.18 -30.16
C SER A 231 -11.19 2.23 -29.11
N CYS A 232 -10.66 2.10 -27.89
CA CYS A 232 -10.88 3.09 -26.82
C CYS A 232 -10.11 4.39 -27.12
N ALA A 233 -8.90 4.30 -27.66
CA ALA A 233 -8.11 5.46 -28.07
C ALA A 233 -8.81 6.32 -29.13
N LYS A 234 -9.41 5.68 -30.15
CA LYS A 234 -10.23 6.40 -31.16
C LYS A 234 -11.40 7.16 -30.54
N LEU A 235 -12.06 6.57 -29.55
CA LEU A 235 -13.15 7.24 -28.83
C LEU A 235 -12.64 8.40 -28.00
N LEU A 236 -11.58 8.20 -27.20
CA LEU A 236 -10.96 9.23 -26.37
C LEU A 236 -10.47 10.43 -27.20
N ALA A 237 -9.89 10.17 -28.38
CA ALA A 237 -9.50 11.20 -29.34
C ALA A 237 -10.68 12.02 -29.86
N ASN A 238 -11.89 11.44 -29.89
CA ASN A 238 -13.09 12.08 -30.42
C ASN A 238 -13.95 12.78 -29.34
N VAL A 239 -13.77 12.43 -28.05
CA VAL A 239 -14.54 13.00 -26.91
C VAL A 239 -13.75 14.09 -26.14
N PRO A 240 -13.12 15.01 -26.86
CA PRO A 240 -11.94 15.82 -26.49
C PRO A 240 -11.44 15.66 -25.04
N ILE A 241 -10.80 14.52 -24.75
CA ILE A 241 -10.04 14.31 -23.52
C ILE A 241 -8.66 14.96 -23.69
N LYS A 242 -8.18 15.67 -22.67
CA LYS A 242 -6.89 16.37 -22.72
C LYS A 242 -5.72 15.40 -22.50
N ARG A 243 -5.81 14.55 -21.47
CA ARG A 243 -4.71 13.66 -21.05
C ARG A 243 -5.22 12.28 -20.63
N VAL A 244 -4.43 11.26 -20.94
CA VAL A 244 -4.67 9.86 -20.56
C VAL A 244 -3.54 9.40 -19.62
N PHE A 245 -3.90 9.16 -18.36
CA PHE A 245 -3.01 8.59 -17.35
C PHE A 245 -3.22 7.08 -17.25
N TYR A 246 -2.14 6.29 -17.16
CA TYR A 246 -2.25 4.84 -17.08
C TYR A 246 -1.23 4.16 -16.17
N SER A 247 -1.62 3.06 -15.49
CA SER A 247 -0.72 2.35 -14.56
C SER A 247 -0.04 1.09 -15.10
N ASP A 248 -0.58 0.48 -16.16
CA ASP A 248 -0.02 -0.72 -16.79
C ASP A 248 0.08 -0.54 -18.30
N ARG A 249 1.18 -0.99 -18.91
CA ARG A 249 1.37 -0.97 -20.37
C ARG A 249 0.75 -2.17 -21.06
N TYR A 250 0.43 -2.01 -22.34
CA TYR A 250 -0.01 -3.09 -23.22
C TYR A 250 1.05 -3.37 -24.28
N ALA A 251 1.67 -4.55 -24.27
CA ALA A 251 2.88 -4.83 -25.03
C ALA A 251 2.76 -4.79 -26.58
N HIS A 252 1.56 -4.58 -27.16
CA HIS A 252 1.33 -4.81 -28.59
C HIS A 252 0.56 -3.72 -29.36
N THR A 253 0.12 -2.62 -28.75
CA THR A 253 -0.62 -1.54 -29.46
C THR A 253 -0.16 -0.12 -29.14
N ASP A 254 0.89 0.04 -28.34
CA ASP A 254 1.34 1.34 -27.84
C ASP A 254 1.67 2.31 -28.99
N ASP A 255 2.41 1.87 -30.02
CA ASP A 255 2.88 2.78 -31.07
C ASP A 255 1.74 3.41 -31.91
N ALA A 256 0.74 2.61 -32.29
CA ALA A 256 -0.40 3.09 -33.08
C ALA A 256 -1.26 4.07 -32.27
N VAL A 257 -1.51 3.76 -31.00
CA VAL A 257 -2.28 4.62 -30.08
C VAL A 257 -1.53 5.90 -29.77
N LEU A 258 -0.23 5.82 -29.47
CA LEU A 258 0.62 6.99 -29.21
C LEU A 258 0.70 7.88 -30.46
N SER A 259 0.81 7.30 -31.65
CA SER A 259 0.79 8.05 -32.92
C SER A 259 -0.53 8.79 -33.13
N LEU A 260 -1.66 8.11 -32.90
CA LEU A 260 -2.99 8.70 -32.95
C LEU A 260 -3.12 9.87 -31.98
N PHE A 261 -2.80 9.65 -30.70
CA PHE A 261 -2.91 10.67 -29.66
C PHE A 261 -2.01 11.89 -29.93
N ARG A 262 -0.77 11.68 -30.38
CA ARG A 262 0.10 12.79 -30.83
C ARG A 262 -0.52 13.59 -31.97
N THR A 263 -1.19 12.94 -32.92
CA THR A 263 -1.81 13.60 -34.09
C THR A 263 -2.95 14.53 -33.67
N VAL A 264 -3.73 14.14 -32.65
CA VAL A 264 -4.90 14.91 -32.18
C VAL A 264 -4.62 15.76 -30.94
N GLY A 265 -3.39 15.76 -30.43
CA GLY A 265 -2.98 16.56 -29.27
C GLY A 265 -3.44 16.02 -27.91
N VAL A 266 -3.67 14.71 -27.79
CA VAL A 266 -3.95 14.05 -26.50
C VAL A 266 -2.63 13.62 -25.87
N GLU A 267 -2.37 14.06 -24.64
CA GLU A 267 -1.15 13.68 -23.92
C GLU A 267 -1.33 12.33 -23.21
N THR A 268 -0.25 11.58 -23.05
CA THR A 268 -0.26 10.32 -22.30
C THR A 268 0.81 10.33 -21.22
N GLU A 269 0.46 9.90 -20.01
CA GLU A 269 1.38 9.86 -18.88
C GLU A 269 1.26 8.54 -18.12
N PHE A 270 2.41 7.91 -17.83
CA PHE A 270 2.44 6.73 -16.98
C PHE A 270 2.33 7.16 -15.51
N GLN A 271 1.31 6.67 -14.83
CA GLN A 271 1.05 6.97 -13.42
C GLN A 271 1.09 5.66 -12.62
N PRO A 272 2.17 5.38 -11.87
CA PRO A 272 2.24 4.19 -11.05
C PRO A 272 1.18 4.25 -9.94
N SER A 273 0.64 3.08 -9.60
CA SER A 273 -0.21 2.91 -8.42
C SER A 273 0.57 2.21 -7.32
N ARG A 274 0.31 2.62 -6.08
CA ARG A 274 0.84 1.98 -4.86
C ARG A 274 0.03 0.76 -4.41
N TRP A 275 -1.17 0.58 -4.95
CA TRP A 275 -2.13 -0.50 -4.64
C TRP A 275 -2.39 -1.39 -5.85
#